data_AF-A0A7H1MXX5-F1
#
_entry.id   AF-A0A7H1MXX5-F1
#
_cell.length_a   1.000
_cell.length_b   1.000
_cell.length_c   1.000
_cell.angle_alpha   90.00
_cell.angle_beta   90.00
_cell.angle_gamma   90.00
#
_symmetry.space_group_name_H-M   'P 1'
#
loop_
_entity.id
_entity.type
_entity.pdbx_description
1 polymer ?
#
loop_
_entity_poly.entity_id
_entity_poly.type
_entity_poly.pdbx_seq_one_letter_code
_entity_poly.pdbx_strand_id
1 'polypeptide(L)'
;MLRVGITALLALNACSAGQYGLLRADVQQVEGARLVAVDTLGADMRTVKADAGVTLGWGRRLYIYPDGTPGLPQPGAYLFAISLPAEPPLAWDVCSLGLDLRTSSLELGAVFGWRASTVLVHAPADSSLSFRLFFDSTNPGATRLDMRRGDNTAGNERP
;
A
#
# COMPACT_ATOMS: atom_id res chain seq x y z
N MET A 1 20.53 -15.36 -39.62
CA MET A 1 19.13 -14.94 -39.42
C MET A 1 18.65 -15.46 -38.08
N LEU A 2 18.72 -14.65 -37.01
CA LEU A 2 18.30 -15.04 -35.66
C LEU A 2 17.67 -13.80 -34.99
N ARG A 3 16.39 -13.54 -35.27
CA ARG A 3 15.64 -12.39 -34.74
C ARG A 3 14.23 -12.75 -34.28
N VAL A 4 13.95 -14.04 -34.06
CA VAL A 4 12.65 -14.54 -33.63
C VAL A 4 12.89 -15.43 -32.43
N GLY A 5 12.84 -14.87 -31.23
CA GLY A 5 13.06 -15.64 -30.01
C GLY A 5 12.78 -14.89 -28.71
N ILE A 6 12.91 -13.55 -28.71
CA ILE A 6 12.69 -12.75 -27.50
C ILE A 6 11.25 -12.21 -27.42
N THR A 7 10.57 -12.02 -28.55
CA THR A 7 9.23 -11.42 -28.57
C THR A 7 8.11 -12.34 -28.07
N ALA A 8 8.31 -13.66 -28.10
CA ALA A 8 7.27 -14.63 -27.70
C ALA A 8 7.15 -14.83 -26.18
N LEU A 9 8.21 -14.54 -25.39
CA LEU A 9 8.13 -14.64 -23.93
C LEU A 9 7.35 -13.49 -23.27
N LEU A 10 7.15 -12.38 -23.98
CA LEU A 10 6.40 -11.23 -23.46
C LEU A 10 4.88 -11.37 -23.61
N ALA A 11 4.39 -12.29 -24.46
CA ALA A 11 2.97 -12.41 -24.79
C ALA A 11 2.16 -13.33 -23.86
N LEU A 12 2.79 -14.04 -22.92
CA LEU A 12 2.12 -15.00 -22.02
C LEU A 12 1.66 -14.40 -20.68
N ASN A 13 1.79 -13.08 -20.46
CA ASN A 13 1.38 -12.43 -19.19
C ASN A 13 0.08 -11.62 -19.29
N ALA A 14 -0.79 -11.91 -20.27
CA ALA A 14 -1.95 -11.08 -20.61
C ALA A 14 -3.24 -11.34 -19.79
N CYS A 15 -3.17 -11.97 -18.61
CA CYS A 15 -4.35 -12.12 -17.74
C CYS A 15 -4.02 -12.11 -16.24
N SER A 16 -3.13 -11.21 -15.83
CA SER A 16 -3.20 -10.61 -14.49
C SER A 16 -3.05 -9.10 -14.70
N ALA A 17 -3.66 -8.28 -13.86
CA ALA A 17 -3.27 -6.88 -13.73
C ALA A 17 -1.83 -6.87 -13.18
N GLY A 18 -0.87 -7.12 -14.07
CA GLY A 18 0.43 -7.68 -13.77
C GLY A 18 1.45 -6.58 -13.54
N GLN A 19 2.19 -6.71 -12.45
CA GLN A 19 3.39 -5.93 -12.22
C GLN A 19 4.45 -6.44 -13.20
N TYR A 20 4.99 -5.54 -14.02
CA TYR A 20 6.04 -5.86 -14.98
C TYR A 20 7.38 -5.45 -14.36
N GLY A 21 7.94 -6.32 -13.53
CA GLY A 21 9.19 -6.05 -12.83
C GLY A 21 9.50 -7.02 -11.71
N LEU A 22 10.51 -6.69 -10.92
CA LEU A 22 10.80 -7.37 -9.66
C LEU A 22 9.91 -6.75 -8.58
N LEU A 23 9.08 -7.57 -7.93
CA LEU A 23 8.42 -7.20 -6.68
C LEU A 23 8.91 -8.09 -5.55
N ARG A 24 9.21 -7.45 -4.42
CA ARG A 24 9.36 -8.10 -3.12
C ARG A 24 8.39 -7.45 -2.16
N ALA A 25 7.62 -8.26 -1.45
CA ALA A 25 6.80 -7.79 -0.34
C ALA A 25 7.20 -8.49 0.95
N ASP A 26 7.06 -7.79 2.06
CA ASP A 26 7.20 -8.35 3.40
C ASP A 26 6.01 -7.90 4.25
N VAL A 27 5.30 -8.87 4.80
CA VAL A 27 4.12 -8.66 5.63
C VAL A 27 4.49 -8.97 7.06
N GLN A 28 4.38 -7.98 7.94
CA GLN A 28 4.71 -8.11 9.35
C GLN A 28 3.46 -7.85 10.20
N GLN A 29 3.24 -8.74 11.17
CA GLN A 29 2.26 -8.51 12.23
C GLN A 29 2.90 -7.63 13.30
N VAL A 30 2.26 -6.52 13.62
CA VAL A 30 2.61 -5.67 14.77
C VAL A 30 1.40 -5.55 15.70
N GLU A 31 1.58 -4.90 16.84
CA GLU A 31 0.51 -4.69 17.81
C GLU A 31 -0.59 -3.81 17.21
N GLY A 32 -1.77 -4.41 16.99
CA GLY A 32 -2.98 -3.74 16.49
C GLY A 32 -3.01 -3.50 14.98
N ALA A 33 -1.97 -3.91 14.24
CA ALA A 33 -1.89 -3.68 12.80
C ALA A 33 -1.06 -4.73 12.06
N ARG A 34 -1.25 -4.79 10.73
CA ARG A 34 -0.31 -5.40 9.80
C ARG A 34 0.36 -4.34 8.94
N LEU A 35 1.68 -4.50 8.83
CA LEU A 35 2.52 -3.72 7.93
C LEU A 35 2.73 -4.52 6.66
N VAL A 36 2.58 -3.87 5.52
CA VAL A 36 2.92 -4.43 4.22
C VAL A 36 3.97 -3.54 3.57
N ALA A 37 5.23 -3.98 3.61
CA ALA A 37 6.32 -3.36 2.90
C ALA A 37 6.38 -3.93 1.48
N VAL A 38 6.44 -3.08 0.47
CA VAL A 38 6.50 -3.46 -0.95
C VAL A 38 7.64 -2.72 -1.61
N ASP A 39 8.63 -3.45 -2.11
CA ASP A 39 9.71 -2.95 -2.94
C ASP A 39 9.52 -3.43 -4.37
N THR A 40 9.59 -2.49 -5.32
CA THR A 40 9.40 -2.74 -6.74
C THR A 40 10.54 -2.15 -7.55
N LEU A 41 10.95 -2.86 -8.60
CA LEU A 41 11.87 -2.37 -9.62
C LEU A 41 11.33 -2.73 -11.01
N GLY A 42 11.08 -1.73 -11.85
CA GLY A 42 10.48 -1.87 -13.17
C GLY A 42 9.20 -1.07 -13.31
N ALA A 43 8.21 -1.62 -14.00
CA ALA A 43 6.90 -1.04 -14.15
C ALA A 43 5.92 -1.66 -13.16
N ASP A 44 5.42 -0.85 -12.24
CA ASP A 44 4.49 -1.28 -11.21
C ASP A 44 3.16 -0.52 -11.34
N MET A 45 2.07 -1.29 -11.40
CA MET A 45 0.72 -0.76 -11.44
C MET A 45 0.06 -0.96 -10.07
N ARG A 46 -0.29 0.16 -9.43
CA ARG A 46 -0.92 0.21 -8.12
C ARG A 46 -2.42 0.35 -8.28
N THR A 47 -3.16 -0.53 -7.63
CA THR A 47 -4.62 -0.60 -7.70
C THR A 47 -5.31 -0.22 -6.39
N VAL A 48 -4.55 -0.08 -5.29
CA VAL A 48 -5.09 0.39 -4.01
C VAL A 48 -5.64 1.80 -4.19
N LYS A 49 -6.92 2.02 -3.92
CA LYS A 49 -7.62 3.29 -4.23
C LYS A 49 -6.90 4.54 -3.71
N ALA A 50 -6.32 4.46 -2.51
CA ALA A 50 -5.58 5.55 -1.87
C ALA A 50 -4.22 5.86 -2.54
N ASP A 51 -3.66 4.90 -3.29
CA ASP A 51 -2.36 4.99 -3.95
C ASP A 51 -2.43 4.52 -5.42
N ALA A 52 -3.57 4.72 -6.07
CA ALA A 52 -3.76 4.26 -7.44
C ALA A 52 -2.82 5.02 -8.39
N GLY A 53 -2.17 4.29 -9.29
CA GLY A 53 -1.23 4.89 -10.24
C GLY A 53 -0.24 3.90 -10.82
N VAL A 54 0.73 4.40 -11.57
CA VAL A 54 1.80 3.62 -12.20
C VAL A 54 3.15 4.22 -11.84
N THR A 55 4.12 3.38 -11.52
CA THR A 55 5.51 3.80 -11.32
C THR A 55 6.41 3.05 -12.31
N LEU A 56 7.27 3.76 -13.03
CA LEU A 56 8.35 3.20 -13.83
C LEU A 56 9.69 3.57 -13.19
N GLY A 57 10.38 2.59 -12.63
CA GLY A 57 11.65 2.80 -11.93
C GLY A 57 11.73 1.96 -10.66
N TRP A 58 12.28 2.55 -9.60
CA TRP A 58 12.28 1.94 -8.28
C TRP A 58 11.17 2.54 -7.42
N GLY A 59 10.53 1.71 -6.59
CA GLY A 59 9.52 2.14 -5.63
C GLY A 59 9.59 1.34 -4.35
N ARG A 60 9.44 1.99 -3.21
CA ARG A 60 9.24 1.39 -1.90
C ARG A 60 7.98 1.94 -1.27
N ARG A 61 7.15 1.07 -0.73
CA ARG A 61 5.87 1.42 -0.14
C ARG A 61 5.69 0.69 1.15
N LEU A 62 5.12 1.35 2.13
CA LEU A 62 4.78 0.78 3.40
C LEU A 62 3.33 1.11 3.69
N TYR A 63 2.48 0.10 3.78
CA TYR A 63 1.07 0.24 4.09
C TYR A 63 0.81 -0.27 5.50
N ILE A 64 0.00 0.46 6.25
CA ILE A 64 -0.41 0.07 7.60
C ILE A 64 -1.90 -0.18 7.59
N TYR A 65 -2.28 -1.41 7.90
CA TYR A 65 -3.67 -1.83 8.00
C TYR A 65 -4.02 -2.18 9.44
N PRO A 66 -5.21 -1.79 9.93
CA PRO A 66 -5.74 -2.29 11.18
C PRO A 66 -5.77 -3.82 11.23
N ASP A 67 -5.59 -4.39 12.41
CA ASP A 67 -5.82 -5.81 12.61
C ASP A 67 -7.28 -6.18 12.34
N GLY A 68 -7.47 -7.27 11.61
CA GLY A 68 -8.79 -7.74 11.20
C GLY A 68 -9.30 -7.18 9.87
N THR A 69 -8.55 -6.32 9.17
CA THR A 69 -8.90 -5.90 7.80
C THR A 69 -9.06 -7.13 6.89
N PRO A 70 -10.24 -7.35 6.27
CA PRO A 70 -10.49 -8.50 5.42
C PRO A 70 -9.57 -8.56 4.20
N GLY A 71 -9.11 -9.76 3.83
CA GLY A 71 -8.29 -9.96 2.64
C GLY A 71 -6.83 -9.55 2.79
N LEU A 72 -6.37 -9.23 4.01
CA LEU A 72 -4.95 -9.05 4.26
C LEU A 72 -4.16 -10.35 4.07
N PRO A 73 -2.98 -10.29 3.41
CA PRO A 73 -2.07 -11.41 3.32
C PRO A 73 -1.60 -11.83 4.71
N GLN A 74 -1.19 -13.09 4.82
CA GLN A 74 -0.59 -13.61 6.05
C GLN A 74 0.82 -13.01 6.24
N PRO A 75 1.32 -12.94 7.48
CA PRO A 75 2.69 -12.53 7.72
C PRO A 75 3.70 -13.41 6.95
N GLY A 76 4.72 -12.79 6.35
CA GLY A 76 5.74 -13.47 5.57
C GLY A 76 6.23 -12.69 4.36
N ALA A 77 7.21 -13.28 3.67
CA ALA A 77 7.79 -12.70 2.47
C ALA A 77 7.08 -13.18 1.20
N TYR A 78 6.82 -12.26 0.28
CA TYR A 78 6.18 -12.50 -1.01
C TYR A 78 7.10 -12.02 -2.13
N LEU A 79 7.11 -12.74 -3.24
CA LEU A 79 7.87 -12.40 -4.44
C LEU A 79 6.92 -12.37 -5.63
N PHE A 80 7.20 -11.47 -6.57
CA PHE A 80 6.49 -11.28 -7.85
C PHE A 80 5.05 -10.74 -7.75
N ALA A 81 4.29 -11.11 -6.72
CA ALA A 81 2.93 -10.62 -6.51
C ALA A 81 2.54 -10.63 -5.03
N ILE A 82 1.66 -9.71 -4.66
CA ILE A 82 0.96 -9.69 -3.37
C ILE A 82 -0.45 -9.14 -3.60
N SER A 83 -1.46 -9.80 -3.01
CA SER A 83 -2.83 -9.30 -3.03
C SER A 83 -3.02 -8.36 -1.85
N LEU A 84 -3.33 -7.10 -2.14
CA LEU A 84 -3.70 -6.12 -1.12
C LEU A 84 -5.23 -6.01 -1.03
N PRO A 85 -5.79 -5.70 0.15
CA PRO A 85 -7.21 -5.49 0.31
C PRO A 85 -7.67 -4.25 -0.48
N ALA A 86 -8.94 -4.23 -0.88
CA ALA A 86 -9.55 -3.09 -1.56
C ALA A 86 -9.76 -1.89 -0.62
N GLU A 87 -9.87 -2.16 0.68
CA GLU A 87 -9.96 -1.13 1.73
C GLU A 87 -8.68 -0.30 1.76
N PRO A 88 -8.77 1.03 1.92
CA PRO A 88 -7.59 1.88 2.01
C PRO A 88 -6.83 1.58 3.31
N PRO A 89 -5.48 1.63 3.28
CA PRO A 89 -4.69 1.55 4.50
C PRO A 89 -4.96 2.76 5.41
N LEU A 90 -4.79 2.56 6.71
CA LEU A 90 -4.93 3.62 7.71
C LEU A 90 -3.85 4.69 7.52
N ALA A 91 -2.65 4.25 7.18
CA ALA A 91 -1.50 5.10 6.91
C ALA A 91 -0.60 4.44 5.87
N TRP A 92 0.15 5.26 5.15
CA TRP A 92 1.12 4.77 4.17
C TRP A 92 2.30 5.71 3.99
N ASP A 93 3.43 5.13 3.64
CA ASP A 93 4.63 5.84 3.21
C ASP A 93 5.03 5.32 1.83
N VAL A 94 5.21 6.24 0.89
CA VAL A 94 5.51 5.93 -0.51
C VAL A 94 6.76 6.68 -0.90
N CYS A 95 7.72 5.95 -1.43
CA CYS A 95 8.96 6.47 -1.96
C CYS A 95 9.18 5.91 -3.37
N SER A 96 9.56 6.76 -4.32
CA SER A 96 9.83 6.32 -5.69
C SER A 96 10.95 7.11 -6.34
N LEU A 97 11.71 6.44 -7.20
CA LEU A 97 12.72 7.02 -8.07
C LEU A 97 12.45 6.59 -9.52
N GLY A 98 12.09 7.54 -10.37
CA GLY A 98 11.76 7.29 -11.77
C GLY A 98 10.59 8.15 -12.24
N LEU A 99 9.72 7.59 -13.07
CA LEU A 99 8.45 8.22 -13.46
C LEU A 99 7.32 7.69 -12.57
N ASP A 100 6.65 8.58 -11.85
CA ASP A 100 5.51 8.27 -10.99
C ASP A 100 4.25 8.98 -11.50
N LEU A 101 3.28 8.22 -11.98
CA LEU A 101 1.95 8.68 -12.40
C LEU A 101 0.95 8.31 -11.31
N ARG A 102 0.30 9.27 -10.68
CA ARG A 102 -0.75 9.03 -9.69
C ARG A 102 -2.11 9.42 -10.22
N THR A 103 -3.09 8.58 -9.93
CA THR A 103 -4.52 8.74 -10.26
C THR A 103 -5.39 8.56 -9.03
N SER A 104 -4.81 8.79 -7.84
CA SER A 104 -5.52 8.66 -6.57
C SER A 104 -6.51 9.82 -6.39
N SER A 105 -7.54 9.65 -5.57
CA SER A 105 -8.52 10.72 -5.28
C SER A 105 -7.91 11.94 -4.60
N LEU A 106 -6.71 11.79 -4.02
CA LEU A 106 -5.98 12.86 -3.34
C LEU A 106 -5.08 13.63 -4.30
N GLU A 107 -4.55 12.97 -5.34
CA GLU A 107 -3.55 13.53 -6.23
C GLU A 107 -3.63 12.91 -7.62
N LEU A 108 -3.86 13.76 -8.63
CA LEU A 108 -3.64 13.47 -10.03
C LEU A 108 -2.36 14.19 -10.47
N GLY A 109 -1.33 13.45 -10.87
CA GLY A 109 -0.06 14.08 -11.24
C GLY A 109 1.00 13.13 -11.77
N ALA A 110 2.01 13.70 -12.41
CA ALA A 110 3.18 13.01 -12.91
C ALA A 110 4.44 13.62 -12.30
N VAL A 111 5.32 12.80 -11.75
CA VAL A 111 6.62 13.22 -11.22
C VAL A 111 7.72 12.42 -11.90
N PHE A 112 8.77 13.10 -12.35
CA PHE A 112 9.99 12.47 -12.84
C PHE A 112 11.14 12.80 -11.90
N GLY A 113 11.81 11.78 -11.37
CA GLY A 113 12.89 11.91 -10.40
C GLY A 113 12.56 11.23 -9.07
N TRP A 114 12.92 11.87 -7.96
CA TRP A 114 12.68 11.35 -6.61
C TRP A 114 11.37 11.91 -6.04
N ARG A 115 10.62 11.05 -5.35
CA ARG A 115 9.43 11.42 -4.61
C ARG A 115 9.35 10.64 -3.30
N ALA A 116 8.92 11.32 -2.24
CA ALA A 116 8.51 10.70 -0.99
C ALA A 116 7.19 11.34 -0.52
N SER A 117 6.26 10.55 -0.02
CA SER A 117 4.96 11.01 0.50
C SER A 117 4.51 10.08 1.61
N THR A 118 4.17 10.67 2.75
CA THR A 118 3.65 9.94 3.91
C THR A 118 2.27 10.48 4.25
N VAL A 119 1.30 9.58 4.41
CA VAL A 119 -0.03 9.90 4.93
C VAL A 119 -0.21 9.12 6.23
N LEU A 120 -0.31 9.85 7.34
CA LEU A 120 -0.35 9.26 8.68
C LEU A 120 -1.75 8.85 9.12
N VAL A 121 -2.80 9.40 8.50
CA VAL A 121 -4.19 9.14 8.86
C VAL A 121 -5.07 9.24 7.63
N HIS A 122 -5.74 8.14 7.30
CA HIS A 122 -6.90 8.13 6.42
C HIS A 122 -8.11 7.62 7.23
N ALA A 123 -8.87 8.57 7.78
CA ALA A 123 -10.09 8.27 8.51
C ALA A 123 -11.32 8.63 7.64
N PRO A 124 -12.31 7.73 7.51
CA PRO A 124 -13.60 8.06 6.94
C PRO A 124 -14.28 9.22 7.70
N ALA A 125 -14.84 10.19 6.98
CA ALA A 125 -15.43 11.41 7.56
C ALA A 125 -16.62 11.13 8.50
N ASP A 126 -17.21 9.96 8.44
CA ASP A 126 -18.37 9.48 9.20
C ASP A 126 -18.01 8.67 10.45
N SER A 127 -16.72 8.46 10.72
CA SER A 127 -16.25 7.65 11.84
C SER A 127 -15.49 8.48 12.89
N SER A 128 -15.94 8.43 14.14
CA SER A 128 -15.17 8.93 15.29
C SER A 128 -14.27 7.80 15.80
N LEU A 129 -13.04 7.76 15.28
CA LEU A 129 -12.02 6.81 15.70
C LEU A 129 -10.89 7.58 16.40
N SER A 130 -10.60 7.22 17.65
CA SER A 130 -9.39 7.68 18.32
C SER A 130 -8.33 6.60 18.22
N PHE A 131 -7.16 6.93 17.68
CA PHE A 131 -6.06 6.00 17.62
C PHE A 131 -4.74 6.72 17.84
N ARG A 132 -3.73 5.97 18.27
CA ARG A 132 -2.35 6.41 18.41
C ARG A 132 -1.50 5.53 17.51
N LEU A 133 -1.01 6.13 16.43
CA LEU A 133 -0.05 5.53 15.53
C LEU A 133 1.35 6.02 15.89
N PHE A 134 2.23 5.10 16.28
CA PHE A 134 3.67 5.35 16.28
C PHE A 134 4.24 4.72 15.02
N PHE A 135 4.74 5.54 14.10
CA PHE A 135 5.25 5.10 12.80
C PHE A 135 6.73 5.42 12.66
N ASP A 136 7.52 4.39 12.32
CA ASP A 136 8.94 4.51 12.00
C ASP A 136 9.23 3.83 10.66
N SER A 137 9.50 4.63 9.63
CA SER A 137 9.80 4.14 8.29
C SER A 137 11.18 3.47 8.16
N THR A 138 12.09 3.76 9.09
CA THR A 138 13.44 3.18 9.13
C THR A 138 13.46 1.84 9.86
N ASN A 139 12.62 1.69 10.88
CA ASN A 139 12.41 0.45 11.61
C ASN A 139 10.91 0.08 11.65
N PRO A 140 10.37 -0.51 10.56
CA PRO A 140 8.95 -0.85 10.48
C PRO A 140 8.45 -1.71 11.65
N GLY A 141 9.28 -2.61 12.18
CA GLY A 141 8.92 -3.48 13.30
C GLY A 141 8.71 -2.74 14.63
N ALA A 142 9.17 -1.48 14.75
CA ALA A 142 8.88 -0.61 15.89
C ALA A 142 7.51 0.08 15.78
N THR A 143 6.83 0.00 14.63
CA THR A 143 5.53 0.62 14.43
C THR A 143 4.47 -0.04 15.33
N ARG A 144 3.61 0.78 15.92
CA ARG A 144 2.55 0.36 16.84
C ARG A 144 1.27 1.13 16.54
N LEU A 145 0.13 0.44 16.59
CA LEU A 145 -1.18 1.04 16.46
C LEU A 145 -2.04 0.69 17.67
N ASP A 146 -2.33 1.68 18.49
CA ASP A 146 -3.33 1.56 19.57
C ASP A 146 -4.63 2.19 19.09
N MET A 147 -5.67 1.38 18.89
CA MET A 147 -7.01 1.85 18.52
C MET A 147 -7.92 1.82 19.73
N ARG A 148 -8.43 3.00 20.10
CA ARG A 148 -9.53 3.14 21.04
C ARG A 148 -10.81 3.44 20.26
N ARG A 149 -11.68 2.44 20.17
CA ARG A 149 -13.05 2.66 19.72
C ARG A 149 -13.73 3.58 20.74
N GLY A 150 -14.12 4.77 20.31
CA GLY A 150 -14.98 5.62 21.12
C GLY A 150 -16.31 4.90 21.27
N ASP A 151 -16.63 4.41 22.46
CA ASP A 151 -17.98 3.94 22.76
C ASP A 151 -18.91 5.14 22.69
N ASN A 152 -19.66 5.22 21.58
CA ASN A 152 -20.71 6.19 21.37
C ASN A 152 -21.96 5.81 22.21
N THR A 153 -21.78 5.55 23.51
CA THR A 153 -22.89 5.32 24.46
C THR A 153 -23.48 6.60 25.01
N ALA A 154 -22.99 7.77 24.59
CA ALA A 154 -23.59 9.05 24.93
C ALA A 154 -24.71 9.41 23.94
N GLY A 155 -25.97 9.11 24.30
CA GLY A 155 -27.10 9.88 23.76
C GLY A 155 -28.34 9.10 23.32
N ASN A 156 -28.86 8.18 24.13
CA ASN A 156 -30.29 7.82 24.06
C ASN A 156 -30.99 7.96 25.41
N GLU A 157 -30.69 9.06 26.11
CA GLU A 157 -31.56 9.59 27.15
C GLU A 157 -32.11 10.92 26.65
N ARG A 158 -33.26 10.87 25.97
CA ARG A 158 -34.18 12.01 25.94
C ARG A 158 -35.42 11.63 26.78
N PRO A 159 -35.90 12.55 27.63
CA PRO A 159 -37.06 12.35 28.49
C PRO A 159 -38.36 12.21 27.71
#